data_AF-A0A9P2XI63-F1
#
_entry.id   AF-A0A9P2XI63-F1
#
_cell.length_a   1.000
_cell.length_b   1.000
_cell.length_c   1.000
_cell.angle_alpha   90.00
_cell.angle_beta   90.00
_cell.angle_gamma   90.00
#
_symmetry.space_group_name_H-M   'P 1'
#
loop_
_entity.id
_entity.type
_entity.pdbx_description
1 polymer ?
#
loop_
_entity_poly.entity_id
_entity_poly.type
_entity_poly.pdbx_seq_one_letter_code
_entity_poly.pdbx_strand_id
1 'polypeptide(L)'
;MMSNNLPTIHALWIGEKLGAISRCCLHSFVMRGHEVHLHTYADIIDVPNGVKLVDANKIISKDQIIKHKETGSYALFSDIFRYELMRALLHKPISKGLFHNIIFK
;
A
#
# COMPACT_ATOMS: atom_id res chain seq x y z
N MET A 1 -17.03 2.20 25.39
CA MET A 1 -16.62 1.24 24.35
C MET A 1 -15.23 1.66 23.89
N MET A 2 -14.22 0.81 24.10
CA MET A 2 -12.85 1.09 23.64
C MET A 2 -12.90 1.29 22.12
N SER A 3 -12.55 2.48 21.64
CA SER A 3 -12.33 2.75 20.22
C SER A 3 -11.09 1.96 19.78
N ASN A 4 -11.27 0.71 19.37
CA ASN A 4 -10.20 -0.06 18.76
C ASN A 4 -9.93 0.52 17.37
N ASN A 5 -9.02 1.51 17.32
CA ASN A 5 -8.50 2.00 16.06
C ASN A 5 -7.53 0.96 15.50
N LEU A 6 -8.04 0.08 14.63
CA LEU A 6 -7.21 -0.90 13.94
C LEU A 6 -6.16 -0.20 13.07
N PRO A 7 -4.95 -0.78 12.91
CA PRO A 7 -3.92 -0.15 12.09
C PRO A 7 -4.37 -0.05 10.63
N THR A 8 -4.06 1.09 10.00
CA THR A 8 -4.24 1.28 8.55
C THR A 8 -3.26 0.39 7.79
N ILE A 9 -3.78 -0.36 6.82
CA ILE A 9 -2.99 -1.22 5.94
C ILE A 9 -2.63 -0.45 4.68
N HIS A 10 -1.34 -0.37 4.38
CA HIS A 10 -0.85 0.21 3.14
C HIS A 10 -0.29 -0.89 2.23
N ALA A 11 -0.71 -0.88 0.97
CA ALA A 11 -0.22 -1.79 -0.07
C ALA A 11 0.20 -0.98 -1.30
N LEU A 12 1.15 -1.50 -2.09
CA LEU A 12 1.58 -0.92 -3.36
C LEU A 12 1.19 -1.85 -4.51
N TRP A 13 0.65 -1.30 -5.58
CA TRP A 13 0.40 -2.03 -6.81
C TRP A 13 0.90 -1.28 -8.04
N ILE A 14 1.60 -1.99 -8.92
CA ILE A 14 2.14 -1.49 -10.18
C ILE A 14 1.52 -2.31 -11.31
N GLY A 15 0.59 -1.72 -12.04
CA GLY A 15 -0.17 -2.35 -13.11
C GLY A 15 -1.61 -1.85 -13.12
N GLU A 16 -2.43 -2.37 -14.02
CA GLU A 16 -3.82 -1.91 -14.24
C GLU A 16 -4.87 -2.86 -13.66
N LYS A 17 -4.46 -4.09 -13.29
CA LYS A 17 -5.35 -5.15 -12.78
C LYS A 17 -4.69 -5.90 -11.64
N LEU A 18 -5.41 -6.08 -10.53
CA LEU A 18 -4.97 -6.80 -9.32
C LEU A 18 -5.02 -8.31 -9.49
N GLY A 19 -6.07 -8.82 -10.13
CA GLY A 19 -6.35 -10.24 -10.21
C GLY A 19 -6.99 -10.80 -8.93
N ALA A 20 -7.50 -12.04 -9.03
CA ALA A 20 -8.37 -12.62 -7.99
C ALA A 20 -7.68 -12.73 -6.62
N ILE A 21 -6.41 -13.16 -6.58
CA ILE A 21 -5.69 -13.40 -5.32
C ILE A 21 -5.45 -12.08 -4.58
N SER A 22 -4.89 -11.07 -5.26
CA SER A 22 -4.62 -9.76 -4.68
C SER A 22 -5.90 -9.08 -4.21
N ARG A 23 -6.99 -9.17 -5.00
CA ARG A 23 -8.31 -8.68 -4.59
C ARG A 23 -8.81 -9.36 -3.31
N CYS A 24 -8.77 -10.69 -3.24
CA CYS A 24 -9.20 -11.43 -2.06
C CYS A 24 -8.36 -11.08 -0.83
N CYS A 25 -7.04 -10.92 -1.00
CA CYS A 25 -6.15 -10.51 0.09
C CYS A 25 -6.55 -9.14 0.65
N LEU A 26 -6.68 -8.11 -0.21
CA LEU A 26 -7.08 -6.77 0.22
C LEU A 26 -8.47 -6.77 0.86
N HIS A 27 -9.42 -7.50 0.26
CA HIS A 27 -10.78 -7.60 0.78
C HIS A 27 -10.82 -8.25 2.18
N SER A 28 -9.95 -9.22 2.45
CA SER A 28 -9.88 -9.87 3.76
C SER A 28 -9.50 -8.89 4.89
N PHE A 29 -8.64 -7.91 4.62
CA PHE A 29 -8.32 -6.85 5.59
C PHE A 29 -9.50 -5.91 5.82
N VAL A 30 -10.20 -5.51 4.75
CA VAL A 30 -11.42 -4.70 4.83
C VAL A 30 -12.48 -5.41 5.68
N MET A 31 -12.70 -6.72 5.46
CA MET A 31 -13.66 -7.52 6.23
C MET A 31 -13.31 -7.60 7.72
N ARG A 32 -12.04 -7.45 8.08
CA ARG A 32 -11.56 -7.40 9.48
C ARG A 32 -11.67 -6.01 10.10
N GLY A 33 -12.18 -5.02 9.36
CA GLY A 33 -12.40 -3.65 9.85
C GLY A 33 -11.19 -2.72 9.68
N HIS A 34 -10.14 -3.15 8.97
CA HIS A 34 -9.01 -2.27 8.70
C HIS A 34 -9.35 -1.24 7.63
N GLU A 35 -8.83 -0.03 7.79
CA GLU A 35 -8.71 0.91 6.67
C GLU A 35 -7.59 0.43 5.75
N VAL A 36 -7.87 0.26 4.46
CA VAL A 36 -6.91 -0.25 3.48
C VAL A 36 -6.64 0.82 2.43
N HIS A 37 -5.39 1.23 2.30
CA HIS A 37 -4.89 2.17 1.29
C HIS A 37 -4.04 1.41 0.27
N LEU A 38 -4.50 1.41 -0.98
CA LEU A 38 -3.76 0.85 -2.10
C LEU A 38 -3.12 1.98 -2.89
N HIS A 39 -1.80 2.07 -2.82
CA HIS A 39 -0.98 3.03 -3.57
C HIS A 39 -0.80 2.54 -5.00
N THR A 40 -1.19 3.35 -5.97
CA THR A 40 -1.13 3.01 -7.40
C THR A 40 -0.61 4.17 -8.25
N TYR A 41 -0.06 3.86 -9.41
CA TYR A 41 0.37 4.83 -10.43
C TYR A 41 -0.60 4.93 -11.61
N ALA A 42 -1.63 4.09 -11.62
CA ALA A 42 -2.64 3.97 -12.65
C ALA A 42 -3.99 3.65 -12.01
N ASP A 43 -5.05 3.86 -12.79
CA ASP A 43 -6.39 3.43 -12.42
C ASP A 43 -6.47 1.90 -12.48
N ILE A 44 -7.10 1.30 -11.46
CA ILE A 44 -7.22 -0.14 -11.33
C ILE A 44 -8.67 -0.54 -11.59
N ILE A 45 -8.86 -1.45 -12.55
CA ILE A 45 -10.20 -1.83 -13.01
C ILE A 45 -10.98 -2.68 -12.00
N ASP A 46 -10.28 -3.37 -11.11
CA ASP A 46 -10.81 -4.49 -10.35
C ASP A 46 -10.56 -4.32 -8.83
N VAL A 47 -10.60 -3.09 -8.31
CA VAL A 47 -10.45 -2.81 -6.87
C VAL A 47 -11.62 -3.38 -6.06
N PRO A 48 -11.38 -4.10 -4.96
CA PRO A 48 -12.46 -4.57 -4.10
C PRO A 48 -13.05 -3.42 -3.27
N ASN A 49 -14.35 -3.50 -2.98
CA ASN A 49 -15.06 -2.51 -2.17
C ASN A 49 -14.40 -2.31 -0.80
N GLY A 50 -14.31 -1.05 -0.36
CA GLY A 50 -13.71 -0.64 0.92
C GLY A 50 -12.22 -0.37 0.89
N VAL A 51 -11.53 -0.67 -0.22
CA VAL A 51 -10.14 -0.23 -0.44
C VAL A 51 -10.11 1.19 -0.98
N LYS A 52 -9.28 2.04 -0.37
CA LYS A 52 -9.04 3.42 -0.82
C LYS A 52 -7.84 3.46 -1.76
N LEU A 53 -8.02 4.02 -2.96
CA LEU A 53 -6.92 4.28 -3.87
C LEU A 53 -6.16 5.54 -3.44
N VAL A 54 -4.83 5.46 -3.47
CA VAL A 54 -3.93 6.56 -3.14
C VAL A 54 -2.91 6.69 -4.27
N ASP A 55 -2.67 7.93 -4.69
CA ASP A 55 -1.65 8.22 -5.70
C ASP A 55 -0.24 7.98 -5.13
N ALA A 56 0.44 6.97 -5.69
CA ALA A 56 1.78 6.58 -5.29
C ALA A 56 2.84 7.65 -5.62
N ASN A 57 2.58 8.55 -6.58
CA ASN A 57 3.48 9.65 -6.93
C ASN A 57 3.72 10.62 -5.77
N LYS A 58 2.83 10.64 -4.78
CA LYS A 58 2.97 11.44 -3.55
C LYS A 58 4.09 10.94 -2.65
N ILE A 59 4.54 9.70 -2.82
CA ILE A 59 5.61 9.09 -2.04
C ILE A 59 6.89 9.03 -2.88
N ILE A 60 6.83 8.41 -4.06
CA ILE A 60 7.93 8.35 -5.02
C ILE A 60 7.35 8.56 -6.41
N SER A 61 7.97 9.40 -7.24
CA SER A 61 7.52 9.61 -8.63
C SER A 61 7.63 8.31 -9.44
N LYS A 62 6.67 8.08 -10.35
CA LYS A 62 6.69 6.96 -11.30
C LYS A 62 7.99 6.86 -12.11
N ASP A 63 8.65 7.99 -12.37
CA ASP A 63 9.92 8.03 -13.13
C ASP A 63 11.09 7.40 -12.38
N GLN A 64 10.96 7.24 -11.06
CA GLN A 64 11.95 6.61 -10.19
C GLN A 64 11.65 5.11 -9.96
N ILE A 65 10.69 4.53 -10.67
CA ILE A 65 10.42 3.10 -10.59
C ILE A 65 11.61 2.32 -11.14
N ILE A 66 12.29 1.62 -10.23
CA ILE A 66 13.41 0.72 -10.57
C ILE A 66 12.84 -0.66 -10.86
N LYS A 67 12.82 -1.05 -12.13
CA LYS A 67 12.55 -2.43 -12.54
C LYS A 67 13.87 -3.16 -12.71
N HIS A 68 14.05 -4.30 -12.04
CA HIS A 68 15.25 -5.10 -12.24
C HIS A 68 15.30 -5.59 -13.69
N LYS A 69 16.37 -5.23 -14.43
CA LYS A 69 16.43 -5.42 -15.89
C LYS A 69 16.42 -6.89 -16.31
N GLU A 70 16.99 -7.77 -15.49
CA GLU A 70 17.15 -9.20 -15.83
C GLU A 70 15.96 -10.06 -15.36
N THR A 71 15.32 -9.68 -14.24
CA THR A 71 14.23 -10.49 -13.64
C THR A 71 12.86 -9.85 -13.78
N GLY A 72 12.79 -8.58 -14.19
CA GLY A 72 11.55 -7.80 -14.26
C GLY A 72 10.93 -7.48 -12.89
N SER A 73 11.60 -7.82 -11.79
CA SER A 73 11.08 -7.70 -10.43
C SER A 73 11.03 -6.24 -9.96
N TYR A 74 9.98 -5.94 -9.21
CA TYR A 74 9.79 -4.68 -8.49
C TYR A 74 10.16 -4.77 -7.00
N ALA A 75 10.78 -5.86 -6.56
CA ALA A 75 11.08 -6.09 -5.13
C ALA A 75 11.91 -4.96 -4.51
N LEU A 76 13.02 -4.58 -5.15
CA LEU A 76 13.88 -3.48 -4.68
C LEU A 76 13.09 -2.17 -4.58
N PHE A 77 12.29 -1.87 -5.60
CA PHE A 77 11.47 -0.68 -5.60
C PHE A 77 10.41 -0.70 -4.49
N SER A 78 9.78 -1.84 -4.24
CA SER A 78 8.81 -2.03 -3.18
C SER A 78 9.42 -1.77 -1.79
N ASP A 79 10.67 -2.21 -1.56
CA ASP A 79 11.37 -1.92 -0.32
C ASP A 79 11.65 -0.43 -0.13
N ILE A 80 12.18 0.23 -1.16
CA ILE A 80 12.43 1.68 -1.13
C ILE A 80 11.13 2.44 -0.87
N PHE A 81 10.06 2.09 -1.58
CA PHE A 81 8.74 2.70 -1.41
C PHE A 81 8.23 2.55 0.02
N ARG A 82 8.42 1.39 0.65
CA ARG A 82 8.01 1.16 2.04
C ARG A 82 8.75 2.08 3.02
N TYR A 83 10.07 2.27 2.85
CA TYR A 83 10.83 3.19 3.70
C TYR A 83 10.40 4.65 3.52
N GLU A 84 10.18 5.07 2.27
CA GLU A 84 9.71 6.42 1.95
C GLU A 84 8.29 6.68 2.49
N LEU A 85 7.40 5.70 2.37
CA LEU A 85 6.06 5.76 2.94
C LEU A 85 6.10 5.90 4.47
N MET A 86 6.90 5.07 5.16
CA MET A 86 7.05 5.17 6.61
C MET A 86 7.59 6.54 7.02
N ARG A 87 8.58 7.05 6.30
CA ARG A 87 9.13 8.40 6.52
C ARG A 87 8.04 9.47 6.36
N ALA A 88 7.26 9.42 5.29
CA ALA A 88 6.17 10.37 5.05
C ALA A 88 5.07 10.32 6.13
N LEU A 89 4.75 9.13 6.64
CA LEU A 89 3.75 8.94 7.70
C LEU A 89 4.27 9.40 9.07
N LEU A 90 5.55 9.20 9.38
CA LEU A 90 6.18 9.61 10.64
C LEU A 90 6.27 11.14 10.82
N HIS A 91 6.43 11.88 9.73
CA HIS A 91 6.56 13.35 9.78
C HIS A 91 5.21 14.07 9.74
N LYS A 92 4.08 13.36 9.63
CA LYS A 92 2.76 13.93 9.94
C LYS A 92 2.64 14.08 11.46
N PRO A 93 2.04 15.16 11.98
CA PRO A 93 1.83 15.31 13.42
C PRO A 93 1.08 14.08 13.94
N ILE A 94 1.74 13.34 14.83
CA ILE A 94 1.31 12.03 15.32
C ILE A 94 0.04 12.22 16.15
N SER A 95 -1.13 12.05 15.53
CA SER A 95 -2.33 11.66 16.27
C SER A 95 -2.15 10.18 16.64
N LYS A 96 -1.71 9.93 17.88
CA LYS A 96 -1.53 8.65 18.58
C LYS A 96 -2.10 7.41 17.86
N GLY A 97 -1.23 6.49 17.41
CA GLY A 97 -1.67 5.20 16.90
C GLY A 97 -0.59 4.34 16.23
N LEU A 98 0.36 3.85 17.03
CA LEU A 98 1.13 2.60 16.88
C LEU A 98 1.51 2.09 15.46
N PHE A 99 2.80 2.21 15.15
CA PHE A 99 3.48 1.46 14.09
C PHE A 99 3.48 -0.04 14.38
N HIS A 100 2.99 -0.86 13.45
CA HIS A 100 3.42 -2.25 13.31
C HIS A 100 3.66 -2.55 11.81
N ASN A 101 4.93 -2.82 11.50
CA ASN A 101 5.44 -3.18 10.19
C ASN A 101 4.75 -4.44 9.65
N ILE A 102 4.31 -4.41 8.39
CA ILE A 102 4.08 -5.62 7.61
C ILE A 102 4.99 -5.56 6.38
N ILE A 103 6.02 -6.40 6.43
CA ILE A 103 6.89 -6.78 5.31
C ILE A 103 6.26 -8.04 4.72
N PHE A 104 5.81 -8.01 3.46
CA PHE A 104 5.55 -9.23 2.71
C PHE A 104 6.75 -9.52 1.81
N LYS A 105 7.27 -10.73 1.96
CA LYS A 105 8.26 -11.38 1.08
C LYS A 105 7.57 -11.89 -0.18
#